data_AF-A0A8J2TML1-F1
#
_entry.id   AF-A0A8J2TML1-F1
#
_cell.length_a   1.000
_cell.length_b   1.000
_cell.length_c   1.000
_cell.angle_alpha   90.00
_cell.angle_beta   90.00
_cell.angle_gamma   90.00
#
_symmetry.space_group_name_H-M   'P 1'
#
loop_
_entity.id
_entity.type
_entity.pdbx_description
1 polymer ?
#
loop_
_entity_poly.entity_id
_entity_poly.type
_entity_poly.pdbx_seq_one_letter_code
_entity_poly.pdbx_strand_id
1 'polypeptide(L)'
;MFGLNSYAQQVEHEGVKYEVKGKTIYQDGKDVTATLSAEKLQEIKSIAGQKAKTEKEAKKREKEQKKAEQEMKKAEKAQKKAEKAQKKAEKELKRKQKAQDAYEKASKKLEQNQAKYEKLKNRGKLSPNDEEKWLKKLEGYREDLEKAKKKLNRS
;
A
#
# COMPACT_ATOMS: atom_id res chain seq x y z
N MET A 1 26.21 36.95 -2.25
CA MET A 1 27.32 36.83 -1.28
C MET A 1 27.18 35.50 -0.56
N PHE A 2 28.16 34.59 -0.74
CA PHE A 2 28.22 33.32 -0.03
C PHE A 2 28.60 33.57 1.43
N GLY A 3 27.66 33.43 2.35
CA GLY A 3 27.94 33.46 3.79
C GLY A 3 28.80 32.26 4.18
N LEU A 4 30.08 32.51 4.46
CA LEU A 4 30.97 31.58 5.16
C LEU A 4 30.45 31.44 6.60
N ASN A 5 29.48 30.55 6.80
CA ASN A 5 29.13 30.08 8.14
C ASN A 5 30.37 29.42 8.76
N SER A 6 31.05 30.15 9.65
CA SER A 6 32.15 29.65 10.48
C SER A 6 31.58 28.65 11.49
N TYR A 7 31.43 27.40 11.07
CA TYR A 7 30.98 26.31 11.93
C TYR A 7 32.07 26.04 12.97
N ALA A 8 31.88 26.57 14.17
CA ALA A 8 32.77 26.33 15.29
C ALA A 8 32.65 24.88 15.75
N GLN A 9 33.77 24.19 15.90
CA GLN A 9 33.79 22.79 16.35
C GLN A 9 34.33 22.72 17.77
N GLN A 10 33.51 22.18 18.68
CA GLN A 10 33.91 21.94 20.06
C GLN A 10 34.69 20.62 20.16
N VAL A 11 35.94 20.73 20.58
CA VAL A 11 36.88 19.63 20.78
C VAL A 11 37.27 19.60 22.24
N GLU A 12 37.38 18.41 22.79
CA GLU A 12 37.88 18.20 24.15
C GLU A 12 39.20 17.46 24.03
N HIS A 13 40.25 18.00 24.64
CA HIS A 13 41.59 17.44 24.63
C HIS A 13 42.21 17.70 26.00
N GLU A 14 42.73 16.66 26.65
CA GLU A 14 43.27 16.72 28.02
C GLU A 14 42.28 17.28 29.08
N GLY A 15 40.97 17.08 28.90
CA GLY A 15 39.93 17.59 29.81
C GLY A 15 39.59 19.08 29.65
N VAL A 16 40.23 19.77 28.71
CA VAL A 16 39.96 21.17 28.37
C VAL A 16 39.14 21.25 27.09
N LYS A 17 38.09 22.09 27.11
CA LYS A 17 37.22 22.33 25.96
C LYS A 17 37.78 23.47 25.11
N TYR A 18 38.05 23.17 23.85
CA TYR A 18 38.53 24.10 22.84
C TYR A 18 37.47 24.30 21.76
N GLU A 19 37.33 25.54 21.31
CA GLU A 19 36.47 25.91 20.19
C GLU A 19 37.34 26.20 18.96
N VAL A 20 37.25 25.34 17.94
CA VAL A 20 38.05 25.45 16.73
C VAL A 20 37.24 26.16 15.64
N LYS A 21 37.70 27.34 15.21
CA LYS A 21 37.09 28.14 14.14
C LYS A 21 38.08 28.34 13.00
N GLY A 22 38.10 27.39 12.07
CA GLY A 22 39.02 27.44 10.93
C GLY A 22 40.48 27.26 11.37
N LYS A 23 41.27 28.34 11.38
CA LYS A 23 42.70 28.32 11.71
C LYS A 23 43.01 28.62 13.18
N THR A 24 42.10 29.31 13.88
CA THR A 24 42.24 29.75 15.28
C THR A 24 41.57 28.78 16.25
N ILE A 25 42.18 28.63 17.42
CA ILE A 25 41.70 27.80 18.53
C ILE A 25 41.41 28.73 19.71
N TYR A 26 40.19 28.66 20.22
CA TYR A 26 39.75 29.43 21.37
C TYR A 26 39.59 28.53 22.59
N GLN A 27 39.96 29.03 23.76
CA GLN A 27 39.67 28.45 25.06
C GLN A 27 38.92 29.52 25.87
N ASP A 28 37.70 29.22 26.33
CA ASP A 28 36.84 30.17 27.05
C ASP A 28 36.71 31.55 26.37
N GLY A 29 36.68 31.56 25.02
CA GLY A 29 36.58 32.77 24.21
C GLY A 29 37.89 33.54 23.99
N LYS A 30 39.01 33.10 24.57
CA LYS A 30 40.35 33.67 24.34
C LYS A 30 41.10 32.91 23.27
N ASP A 31 41.75 33.63 22.35
CA ASP A 31 42.61 33.04 21.32
C ASP A 31 43.87 32.46 21.98
N VAL A 32 44.02 31.14 21.92
CA VAL A 32 45.17 30.41 22.50
C VAL A 32 46.09 29.84 21.40
N THR A 33 45.88 30.23 20.14
CA THR A 33 46.55 29.64 18.97
C THR A 33 48.07 29.85 18.99
N ALA A 34 48.55 30.95 19.59
CA ALA A 34 49.98 31.25 19.72
C ALA A 34 50.63 30.65 20.99
N THR A 35 49.81 30.27 21.97
CA THR A 35 50.26 29.78 23.29
C THR A 35 50.37 28.27 23.35
N LEU A 36 49.68 27.55 22.46
CA LEU A 36 49.79 26.09 22.35
C LEU A 36 51.04 25.65 21.56
N SER A 37 51.65 24.55 22.00
CA SER A 37 52.72 23.90 21.23
C SER A 37 52.20 23.40 19.88
N ALA A 38 53.07 23.39 18.87
CA ALA A 38 52.71 22.97 17.52
C ALA A 38 52.08 21.55 17.47
N GLU A 39 52.52 20.66 18.36
CA GLU A 39 52.01 19.30 18.51
C GLU A 39 50.55 19.28 19.01
N LYS A 40 50.24 20.00 20.10
CA LYS A 40 48.87 20.09 20.63
C LYS A 40 47.92 20.76 19.65
N LEU A 41 48.42 21.74 18.90
CA LEU A 41 47.67 22.44 17.85
C LEU A 41 47.28 21.50 16.70
N GLN A 42 48.18 20.58 16.33
CA GLN A 42 47.91 19.54 15.33
C GLN A 42 46.90 18.50 15.84
N GLU A 43 47.03 18.04 17.09
CA GLU A 43 46.11 17.08 17.67
C GLU A 43 44.68 17.62 17.77
N ILE A 44 44.50 18.84 18.29
CA ILE A 44 43.17 19.48 18.39
C ILE A 44 42.53 19.64 17.01
N LYS A 45 43.31 20.03 15.99
CA LYS A 45 42.83 20.13 14.60
C LYS A 45 42.50 18.76 14.00
N SER A 46 43.28 17.74 14.32
CA SER A 46 43.02 16.36 13.87
C SER A 46 41.71 15.83 14.46
N ILE A 47 41.49 16.03 15.76
CA ILE A 47 40.26 15.63 16.45
C ILE A 47 39.06 16.41 15.91
N ALA A 48 39.18 17.73 15.69
CA ALA A 48 38.14 18.53 15.03
C ALA A 48 37.78 17.97 13.65
N GLY A 49 38.81 17.67 12.83
CA GLY A 49 38.67 17.11 11.50
C GLY A 49 38.01 15.72 11.50
N GLN A 50 38.35 14.86 12.47
CA GLN A 50 37.72 13.56 12.64
C GLN A 50 36.25 13.69 13.05
N LYS A 51 35.94 14.53 14.07
CA LYS A 51 34.56 14.79 14.50
C LYS A 51 33.69 15.32 13.34
N ALA A 52 34.24 16.25 12.54
CA ALA A 52 33.59 16.79 11.35
C ALA A 52 33.26 15.71 10.32
N LYS A 53 34.19 14.78 10.08
CA LYS A 53 34.01 13.67 9.13
C LYS A 53 32.96 12.70 9.64
N THR A 54 33.02 12.30 10.92
CA THR A 54 32.03 11.41 11.53
C THR A 54 30.64 12.01 11.57
N GLU A 55 30.50 13.31 11.85
CA GLU A 55 29.18 13.97 11.85
C GLU A 55 28.59 14.09 10.43
N LYS A 56 29.44 14.39 9.43
CA LYS A 56 29.03 14.39 8.02
C LYS A 56 28.62 12.99 7.56
N GLU A 57 29.34 11.96 7.99
CA GLU A 57 29.03 10.57 7.64
C GLU A 57 27.76 10.09 8.33
N ALA A 58 27.57 10.41 9.61
CA ALA A 58 26.34 10.14 10.34
C ALA A 58 25.13 10.83 9.68
N LYS A 59 25.24 12.12 9.33
CA LYS A 59 24.19 12.85 8.59
C LYS A 59 23.90 12.26 7.21
N LYS A 60 24.90 11.70 6.52
CA LYS A 60 24.68 10.99 5.25
C LYS A 60 23.93 9.68 5.47
N ARG A 61 24.37 8.86 6.45
CA ARG A 61 23.73 7.60 6.81
C ARG A 61 22.28 7.80 7.27
N GLU A 62 22.02 8.82 8.08
CA GLU A 62 20.65 9.16 8.53
C GLU A 62 19.75 9.55 7.36
N LYS A 63 20.25 10.38 6.43
CA LYS A 63 19.50 10.73 5.21
C LYS A 63 19.22 9.52 4.33
N GLU A 64 20.18 8.60 4.23
CA GLU A 64 20.05 7.38 3.44
C GLU A 64 19.05 6.41 4.08
N GLN A 65 19.12 6.21 5.40
CA GLN A 65 18.13 5.44 6.16
C GLN A 65 16.73 6.04 6.03
N LYS A 66 16.60 7.36 6.12
CA LYS A 66 15.30 8.04 5.97
C LYS A 66 14.73 7.87 4.55
N LYS A 67 15.59 7.88 3.52
CA LYS A 67 15.18 7.59 2.13
C LYS A 67 14.74 6.14 1.99
N ALA A 68 15.52 5.19 2.49
CA ALA A 68 15.20 3.78 2.48
C ALA A 68 13.87 3.49 3.21
N GLU A 69 13.64 4.08 4.38
CA GLU A 69 12.38 3.94 5.12
C GLU A 69 11.19 4.54 4.35
N GLN A 70 11.38 5.69 3.70
CA GLN A 70 10.35 6.28 2.85
C GLN A 70 10.03 5.40 1.63
N GLU A 71 11.04 4.80 1.01
CA GLU A 71 10.87 3.88 -0.11
C GLU A 71 10.15 2.60 0.32
N MET A 72 10.53 2.01 1.46
CA MET A 72 9.82 0.86 2.03
C MET A 72 8.36 1.20 2.34
N LYS A 73 8.08 2.36 2.96
CA LYS A 73 6.69 2.81 3.21
C LYS A 73 5.90 3.01 1.92
N LYS A 74 6.52 3.49 0.84
CA LYS A 74 5.87 3.62 -0.47
C LYS A 74 5.59 2.25 -1.09
N ALA A 75 6.56 1.34 -1.04
CA ALA A 75 6.42 -0.02 -1.55
C ALA A 75 5.31 -0.79 -0.81
N GLU A 76 5.28 -0.71 0.52
CA GLU A 76 4.23 -1.34 1.34
C GLU A 76 2.84 -0.78 1.02
N LYS A 77 2.72 0.55 0.87
CA LYS A 77 1.45 1.18 0.45
C LYS A 77 1.03 0.73 -0.95
N ALA A 78 1.97 0.60 -1.88
CA ALA A 78 1.70 0.13 -3.23
C ALA A 78 1.23 -1.33 -3.22
N GLN A 79 1.91 -2.20 -2.47
CA GLN A 79 1.54 -3.61 -2.29
C GLN A 79 0.13 -3.74 -1.69
N LYS A 80 -0.17 -3.00 -0.61
CA LYS A 80 -1.51 -3.00 0.02
C LYS A 80 -2.60 -2.51 -0.93
N LYS A 81 -2.30 -1.55 -1.81
CA LYS A 81 -3.25 -1.08 -2.84
C LYS A 81 -3.48 -2.16 -3.90
N ALA A 82 -2.43 -2.80 -4.38
CA ALA A 82 -2.50 -3.88 -5.36
C ALA A 82 -3.30 -5.07 -4.80
N GLU A 83 -3.02 -5.49 -3.56
CA GLU A 83 -3.74 -6.58 -2.89
C GLU A 83 -5.25 -6.25 -2.73
N LYS A 84 -5.58 -5.02 -2.32
CA LYS A 84 -6.97 -4.56 -2.24
C LYS A 84 -7.66 -4.56 -3.60
N ALA A 85 -6.97 -4.16 -4.67
CA ALA A 85 -7.50 -4.16 -6.02
C ALA A 85 -7.76 -5.60 -6.49
N GLN A 86 -6.79 -6.50 -6.29
CA GLN A 86 -6.93 -7.92 -6.61
C GLN A 86 -8.12 -8.56 -5.87
N LYS A 87 -8.22 -8.34 -4.55
CA LYS A 87 -9.35 -8.84 -3.74
C LYS A 87 -10.69 -8.29 -4.20
N LYS A 88 -10.77 -7.05 -4.68
CA LYS A 88 -12.00 -6.48 -5.24
C LYS A 88 -12.36 -7.16 -6.56
N ALA A 89 -11.39 -7.30 -7.46
CA ALA A 89 -11.58 -7.95 -8.75
C ALA A 89 -12.02 -9.42 -8.59
N GLU A 90 -11.38 -10.16 -7.68
CA GLU A 90 -11.75 -11.55 -7.39
C GLU A 90 -13.18 -11.67 -6.83
N LYS A 91 -13.57 -10.76 -5.92
CA LYS A 91 -14.94 -10.71 -5.40
C LYS A 91 -15.96 -10.39 -6.48
N GLU A 92 -15.64 -9.47 -7.38
CA GLU A 92 -16.52 -9.13 -8.51
C GLU A 92 -16.66 -10.30 -9.48
N LEU A 93 -15.55 -10.94 -9.86
CA LEU A 93 -15.56 -12.13 -10.70
C LEU A 93 -16.40 -13.24 -10.09
N LYS A 94 -16.22 -13.51 -8.79
CA LYS A 94 -17.02 -14.51 -8.06
C LYS A 94 -18.49 -14.16 -7.98
N ARG A 95 -18.86 -12.87 -7.93
CA ARG A 95 -20.26 -12.42 -7.97
C ARG A 95 -20.86 -12.65 -9.35
N LYS A 96 -20.15 -12.31 -10.43
CA LYS A 96 -20.55 -12.55 -11.82
C LYS A 96 -20.74 -14.04 -12.09
N GLN A 97 -19.78 -14.87 -11.70
CA GLN A 97 -19.89 -16.34 -11.83
C GLN A 97 -21.14 -16.88 -11.11
N LYS A 98 -21.35 -16.50 -9.85
CA LYS A 98 -22.55 -16.92 -9.11
C LYS A 98 -23.86 -16.45 -9.76
N ALA A 99 -23.88 -15.25 -10.33
CA ALA A 99 -25.05 -14.72 -11.01
C ALA A 99 -25.32 -15.49 -12.32
N GLN A 100 -24.26 -15.83 -13.06
CA GLN A 100 -24.35 -16.64 -14.26
C GLN A 100 -24.85 -18.05 -13.94
N ASP A 101 -24.26 -18.72 -12.94
CA ASP A 101 -24.70 -20.06 -12.49
C ASP A 101 -26.17 -20.06 -12.07
N ALA A 102 -26.63 -19.00 -11.39
CA ALA A 102 -28.02 -18.86 -10.97
C ALA A 102 -28.95 -18.68 -12.18
N TYR A 103 -28.55 -17.88 -13.16
CA TYR A 103 -29.29 -17.69 -14.41
C TYR A 103 -29.39 -18.99 -15.21
N GLU A 104 -28.28 -19.70 -15.40
CA GLU A 104 -28.25 -20.97 -16.11
C GLU A 104 -29.13 -22.03 -15.44
N LYS A 105 -29.06 -22.13 -14.10
CA LYS A 105 -29.94 -23.05 -13.34
C LYS A 105 -31.41 -22.68 -13.48
N ALA A 106 -31.76 -21.41 -13.42
CA ALA A 106 -33.14 -20.94 -13.60
C ALA A 106 -33.64 -21.23 -15.03
N SER A 107 -32.80 -20.98 -16.04
CA SER A 107 -33.08 -21.25 -17.45
C SER A 107 -33.36 -22.73 -17.69
N LYS A 108 -32.44 -23.59 -17.24
CA LYS A 108 -32.59 -25.05 -17.36
C LYS A 108 -33.85 -25.55 -16.64
N LYS A 109 -34.17 -25.01 -15.46
CA LYS A 109 -35.36 -25.41 -14.70
C LYS A 109 -36.64 -25.01 -15.41
N LEU A 110 -36.70 -23.81 -15.99
CA LEU A 110 -37.83 -23.35 -16.80
C LEU A 110 -38.01 -24.26 -18.01
N GLU A 111 -36.94 -24.48 -18.79
CA GLU A 111 -36.95 -25.31 -20.00
C GLU A 111 -37.43 -26.75 -19.69
N GLN A 112 -36.89 -27.38 -18.65
CA GLN A 112 -37.30 -28.73 -18.24
C GLN A 112 -38.77 -28.82 -17.85
N ASN A 113 -39.30 -27.81 -17.15
CA ASN A 113 -40.70 -27.79 -16.75
C ASN A 113 -41.62 -27.45 -17.92
N GLN A 114 -41.20 -26.58 -18.85
CA GLN A 114 -41.91 -26.32 -20.10
C GLN A 114 -42.01 -27.59 -20.93
N ALA A 115 -40.89 -28.29 -21.15
CA ALA A 115 -40.89 -29.56 -21.88
C ALA A 115 -41.79 -30.62 -21.23
N LYS A 116 -41.80 -30.69 -19.89
CA LYS A 116 -42.67 -31.62 -19.16
C LYS A 116 -44.15 -31.25 -19.30
N TYR A 117 -44.48 -29.97 -19.22
CA TYR A 117 -45.83 -29.46 -19.45
C TYR A 117 -46.33 -29.79 -20.85
N GLU A 118 -45.55 -29.43 -21.88
CA GLU A 118 -45.89 -29.72 -23.29
C GLU A 118 -46.10 -31.23 -23.52
N LYS A 119 -45.24 -32.08 -22.95
CA LYS A 119 -45.39 -33.53 -23.05
C LYS A 119 -46.67 -34.05 -22.39
N LEU A 120 -47.07 -33.49 -21.26
CA LEU A 120 -48.31 -33.88 -20.57
C LEU A 120 -49.54 -33.38 -21.34
N LYS A 121 -49.48 -32.15 -21.87
CA LYS A 121 -50.53 -31.54 -22.68
C LYS A 121 -50.76 -32.31 -23.97
N ASN A 122 -49.71 -32.63 -24.70
CA ASN A 122 -49.76 -33.42 -25.93
C ASN A 122 -50.28 -34.85 -25.72
N ARG A 123 -50.15 -35.38 -24.49
CA ARG A 123 -50.69 -36.69 -24.11
C ARG A 123 -52.13 -36.64 -23.61
N GLY A 124 -52.76 -35.46 -23.55
CA GLY A 124 -54.09 -35.28 -22.97
C GLY A 124 -54.18 -35.64 -21.48
N LYS A 125 -53.05 -35.61 -20.76
CA LYS A 125 -52.97 -36.02 -19.34
C LYS A 125 -53.12 -34.85 -18.37
N LEU A 126 -53.59 -33.69 -18.82
CA LEU A 126 -53.94 -32.56 -17.96
C LEU A 126 -55.45 -32.38 -17.91
N SER A 127 -55.98 -32.32 -16.70
CA SER A 127 -57.29 -31.73 -16.46
C SER A 127 -57.20 -30.20 -16.55
N PRO A 128 -58.31 -29.48 -16.77
CA PRO A 128 -58.30 -28.01 -16.81
C PRO A 128 -57.71 -27.36 -15.55
N ASN A 129 -57.98 -27.94 -14.37
CA ASN A 129 -57.45 -27.47 -13.09
C ASN A 129 -55.93 -27.73 -12.97
N ASP A 130 -55.45 -28.86 -13.50
CA ASP A 130 -54.01 -29.14 -13.51
C ASP A 130 -53.27 -28.25 -14.51
N GLU A 131 -53.91 -27.89 -15.63
CA GLU A 131 -53.36 -26.95 -16.63
C GLU A 131 -53.11 -25.58 -16.00
N GLU A 132 -54.07 -25.07 -15.25
CA GLU A 132 -53.92 -23.83 -14.50
C GLU A 132 -52.75 -23.87 -13.50
N LYS A 133 -52.63 -24.97 -12.73
CA LYS A 133 -51.51 -25.16 -11.78
C LYS A 133 -50.16 -25.20 -12.48
N TRP A 134 -50.09 -25.84 -13.65
CA TRP A 134 -48.86 -25.91 -14.44
C TRP A 134 -48.48 -24.54 -15.01
N LEU A 135 -49.45 -23.79 -15.55
CA LEU A 135 -49.22 -22.45 -16.07
C LEU A 135 -48.71 -21.51 -14.96
N LYS A 136 -49.35 -21.53 -13.78
CA LYS A 136 -48.89 -20.76 -12.61
C LYS A 136 -47.48 -21.14 -12.17
N LYS A 137 -47.13 -22.42 -12.23
CA LYS A 137 -45.78 -22.91 -11.91
C LYS A 137 -44.73 -22.44 -12.93
N LEU A 138 -45.06 -22.45 -14.22
CA LEU A 138 -44.20 -21.95 -15.28
C LEU A 138 -44.00 -20.44 -15.19
N GLU A 139 -45.04 -19.69 -14.83
CA GLU A 139 -44.95 -18.26 -14.56
C GLU A 139 -43.97 -17.98 -13.41
N GLY A 140 -44.06 -18.72 -12.30
CA GLY A 140 -43.09 -18.61 -11.21
C GLY A 140 -41.65 -18.86 -11.66
N TYR A 141 -41.40 -19.85 -12.53
CA TYR A 141 -40.06 -20.08 -13.07
C TYR A 141 -39.59 -19.00 -14.06
N ARG A 142 -40.51 -18.39 -14.83
CA ARG A 142 -40.18 -17.22 -15.67
C ARG A 142 -39.80 -16.03 -14.82
N GLU A 143 -40.51 -15.78 -13.73
CA GLU A 143 -40.13 -14.72 -12.79
C GLU A 143 -38.76 -14.96 -12.16
N ASP A 144 -38.45 -16.20 -11.77
CA ASP A 144 -37.14 -16.55 -11.20
C ASP A 144 -36.02 -16.33 -12.20
N LEU A 145 -36.23 -16.69 -13.48
CA LEU A 145 -35.31 -16.42 -14.57
C LEU A 145 -35.09 -14.91 -14.76
N GLU A 146 -36.16 -14.12 -14.78
CA GLU A 146 -36.07 -12.66 -14.91
C GLU A 146 -35.35 -12.02 -13.72
N LYS A 147 -35.61 -12.51 -12.49
CA LYS A 147 -34.88 -12.08 -11.29
C LYS A 147 -33.39 -12.44 -11.39
N ALA A 148 -33.04 -13.62 -11.89
CA ALA A 148 -31.66 -14.04 -12.09
C ALA A 148 -30.96 -13.22 -13.19
N LYS A 149 -31.65 -12.95 -14.31
CA LYS A 149 -31.17 -12.10 -15.41
C LYS A 149 -30.91 -10.67 -14.95
N LYS A 150 -31.81 -10.09 -14.17
CA LYS A 150 -31.61 -8.76 -13.54
C LYS A 150 -30.40 -8.74 -12.61
N LYS A 151 -30.15 -9.82 -11.86
CA LYS A 151 -28.96 -9.94 -11.00
C LYS A 151 -27.68 -10.05 -11.83
N LEU A 152 -27.69 -10.83 -12.91
CA LEU A 152 -26.56 -10.97 -13.83
C LEU A 152 -26.19 -9.63 -14.49
N ASN A 153 -27.18 -8.88 -14.96
CA ASN A 153 -26.95 -7.56 -15.58
C ASN A 153 -26.46 -6.49 -14.59
N ARG A 154 -26.65 -6.71 -13.28
CA ARG A 154 -26.21 -5.80 -12.21
C ARG A 154 -24.87 -6.22 -11.59
N SER A 155 -24.38 -7.41 -11.88
CA SER A 155 -23.21 -8.01 -11.24
C SER A 155 -21.90 -7.76 -11.98
#